data_AF-A0ABD7SGI4-F1
#
_entry.id   AF-A0ABD7SGI4-F1
#
_cell.length_a   1.000
_cell.length_b   1.000
_cell.length_c   1.000
_cell.angle_alpha   90.00
_cell.angle_beta   90.00
_cell.angle_gamma   90.00
#
_symmetry.space_group_name_H-M   'P 1'
#
loop_
_entity.id
_entity.type
_entity.pdbx_description
1 polymer ?
#
loop_
_entity_poly.entity_id
_entity_poly.type
_entity_poly.pdbx_seq_one_letter_code
_entity_poly.pdbx_strand_id
1 'polypeptide(L)'
;MQLDTRSAIDGAIRGFQVAEGYYQRKADNERQAKLDERNEARYQDERSRLSQIEAKNEQRYQDEKAFRQAETEKADKRYEESLKRENEDRIQRDRLLDVQVDAQKSAKALSQYQLNQQKKMAYMQENLPLIQSGLKRYMETGELDPLFEQEHIKGSAYDPRRYTPRVVQAAFDIESTMPKVLDGSISYQDSQFTKSMGVLFERNVKQGIGDKDPESGKVIKDKEYLRHDFVADIDPNREGDQPGVVVGLKVTYEDGTTKTAPVTESRLAGSQEAVKVIPLDALMKDVTGQIHMAKQFFTNEHYANLFNVAETKSRTEMDKQWREAVTELEKDRTAALNDLLEPTPEQISVVNARFDERKSMINQVYGRLGDNQSNREVGNAAQKWAGEDPQKRQFITELSQSMNLAELTPEALEHNYQRVLTIKANHEAELKKQQQLERLRQSQQSQQIYEDSGGYGAAQPTNGSYSLLNHHELYTDPNDAFKA
;
A
#
# COMPACT_ATOMS: atom_id res chain seq x y z
N MET A 1 171.83 -23.65 14.05
CA MET A 1 170.35 -23.70 13.91
C MET A 1 169.94 -22.65 12.89
N GLN A 2 169.06 -22.98 11.95
CA GLN A 2 168.32 -21.98 11.16
C GLN A 2 166.85 -22.14 11.50
N LEU A 3 166.12 -21.03 11.61
CA LEU A 3 164.68 -21.02 11.89
C LEU A 3 163.92 -20.71 10.60
N ASP A 4 162.90 -21.52 10.29
CA ASP A 4 162.11 -21.35 9.07
C ASP A 4 160.92 -20.40 9.29
N THR A 5 161.04 -19.20 8.75
CA THR A 5 160.03 -18.13 8.84
C THR A 5 158.87 -18.30 7.86
N ARG A 6 158.90 -19.28 6.94
CA ARG A 6 157.87 -19.45 5.90
C ARG A 6 156.53 -19.92 6.47
N SER A 7 156.56 -20.72 7.52
CA SER A 7 155.38 -21.28 8.19
C SER A 7 154.44 -20.21 8.77
N ALA A 8 154.99 -19.16 9.38
CA ALA A 8 154.22 -18.09 10.02
C ALA A 8 153.45 -17.22 9.02
N ILE A 9 154.07 -16.94 7.86
CA ILE A 9 153.47 -16.12 6.80
C ILE A 9 152.31 -16.87 6.14
N ASP A 10 152.50 -18.16 5.84
CA ASP A 10 151.47 -18.98 5.20
C ASP A 10 150.26 -19.25 6.13
N GLY A 11 150.51 -19.39 7.44
CA GLY A 11 149.44 -19.46 8.45
C GLY A 11 148.58 -18.19 8.52
N ALA A 12 149.21 -17.01 8.44
CA ALA A 12 148.48 -15.73 8.45
C ALA A 12 147.58 -15.57 7.20
N ILE A 13 148.10 -15.89 6.01
CA ILE A 13 147.36 -15.77 4.74
C ILE A 13 146.09 -16.65 4.75
N ARG A 14 146.21 -17.91 5.19
CA ARG A 14 145.06 -18.82 5.32
C ARG A 14 144.03 -18.30 6.34
N GLY A 15 144.49 -17.68 7.44
CA GLY A 15 143.63 -17.05 8.44
C GLY A 15 142.77 -15.92 7.85
N PHE A 16 143.37 -15.04 7.04
CA PHE A 16 142.64 -13.97 6.35
C PHE A 16 141.61 -14.52 5.36
N GLN A 17 141.96 -15.52 4.55
CA GLN A 17 141.03 -16.14 3.59
C GLN A 17 139.80 -16.79 4.26
N VAL A 18 139.99 -17.45 5.41
CA VAL A 18 138.87 -18.03 6.18
C VAL A 18 137.99 -16.95 6.82
N ALA A 19 138.60 -15.87 7.33
CA ALA A 19 137.86 -14.73 7.87
C ALA A 19 137.06 -13.99 6.79
N GLU A 20 137.66 -13.71 5.64
CA GLU A 20 137.01 -13.09 4.48
C GLU A 20 135.81 -13.92 4.01
N GLY A 21 136.00 -15.24 3.82
CA GLY A 21 134.91 -16.15 3.47
C GLY A 21 133.82 -16.28 4.55
N TYR A 22 134.10 -15.97 5.82
CA TYR A 22 133.07 -15.88 6.87
C TYR A 22 132.28 -14.56 6.77
N TYR A 23 132.95 -13.42 6.59
CA TYR A 23 132.29 -12.13 6.44
C TYR A 23 131.44 -12.05 5.16
N GLN A 24 131.90 -12.61 4.05
CA GLN A 24 131.13 -12.74 2.81
C GLN A 24 129.83 -13.53 3.05
N ARG A 25 129.92 -14.77 3.57
CA ARG A 25 128.73 -15.59 3.89
C ARG A 25 127.78 -14.93 4.89
N LYS A 26 128.28 -14.15 5.86
CA LYS A 26 127.43 -13.36 6.77
C LYS A 26 126.69 -12.25 6.02
N ALA A 27 127.38 -11.51 5.16
CA ALA A 27 126.77 -10.45 4.35
C ALA A 27 125.74 -11.00 3.34
N ASP A 28 126.02 -12.15 2.71
CA ASP A 28 125.09 -12.83 1.81
C ASP A 28 123.85 -13.35 2.54
N ASN A 29 124.00 -13.97 3.72
CA ASN A 29 122.87 -14.39 4.54
C ASN A 29 122.02 -13.21 5.01
N GLU A 30 122.63 -12.10 5.45
CA GLU A 30 121.91 -10.87 5.80
C GLU A 30 121.20 -10.22 4.61
N ARG A 31 121.80 -10.31 3.41
CA ARG A 31 121.20 -9.85 2.16
C ARG A 31 120.04 -10.74 1.73
N GLN A 32 120.15 -12.05 1.88
CA GLN A 32 119.10 -13.01 1.54
C GLN A 32 117.91 -12.87 2.48
N ALA A 33 118.13 -12.80 3.80
CA ALA A 33 117.06 -12.56 4.78
C ALA A 33 116.26 -11.26 4.46
N LYS A 34 116.94 -10.18 4.07
CA LYS A 34 116.30 -8.91 3.65
C LYS A 34 115.59 -9.00 2.28
N LEU A 35 115.96 -9.94 1.42
CA LEU A 35 115.24 -10.22 0.18
C LEU A 35 113.97 -11.03 0.48
N ASP A 36 114.06 -12.03 1.35
CA ASP A 36 112.95 -12.89 1.74
C ASP A 36 111.90 -12.13 2.56
N GLU A 37 112.31 -11.33 3.55
CA GLU A 37 111.45 -10.40 4.31
C GLU A 37 110.67 -9.45 3.38
N ARG A 38 111.37 -8.88 2.38
CA ARG A 38 110.76 -7.97 1.40
C ARG A 38 109.84 -8.70 0.41
N ASN A 39 110.08 -9.97 0.13
CA ASN A 39 109.22 -10.79 -0.73
C ASN A 39 107.95 -11.20 0.03
N GLU A 40 108.07 -11.61 1.30
CA GLU A 40 106.93 -11.93 2.17
C GLU A 40 106.06 -10.69 2.41
N ALA A 41 106.66 -9.53 2.69
CA ALA A 41 105.91 -8.27 2.83
C ALA A 41 105.11 -7.91 1.57
N ARG A 42 105.65 -8.18 0.37
CA ARG A 42 104.93 -8.01 -0.91
C ARG A 42 103.80 -9.01 -1.06
N TYR A 43 104.02 -10.28 -0.71
CA TYR A 43 103.00 -11.32 -0.78
C TYR A 43 101.83 -11.04 0.18
N GLN A 44 102.11 -10.54 1.38
CA GLN A 44 101.09 -10.13 2.35
C GLN A 44 100.32 -8.87 1.90
N ASP A 45 100.99 -7.87 1.32
CA ASP A 45 100.32 -6.69 0.73
C ASP A 45 99.42 -7.10 -0.45
N GLU A 46 99.91 -7.90 -1.38
CA GLU A 46 99.16 -8.36 -2.54
C GLU A 46 97.95 -9.22 -2.13
N ARG A 47 98.12 -10.14 -1.18
CA ARG A 47 97.01 -10.93 -0.61
C ARG A 47 95.98 -10.05 0.13
N SER A 48 96.44 -9.04 0.88
CA SER A 48 95.54 -8.10 1.57
C SER A 48 94.76 -7.24 0.58
N ARG A 49 95.42 -6.80 -0.50
CA ARG A 49 94.82 -6.03 -1.58
C ARG A 49 93.79 -6.85 -2.36
N LEU A 50 94.07 -8.13 -2.65
CA LEU A 50 93.12 -9.05 -3.27
C LEU A 50 91.88 -9.24 -2.39
N SER A 51 92.06 -9.52 -1.09
CA SER A 51 90.94 -9.66 -0.14
C SER A 51 90.07 -8.38 -0.04
N GLN A 52 90.68 -7.20 -0.08
CA GLN A 52 89.94 -5.93 -0.13
C GLN A 52 89.20 -5.71 -1.46
N ILE A 53 89.72 -6.23 -2.58
CA ILE A 53 89.04 -6.18 -3.89
C ILE A 53 87.86 -7.14 -3.90
N GLU A 54 88.02 -8.37 -3.38
CA GLU A 54 86.95 -9.36 -3.23
C GLU A 54 85.81 -8.81 -2.36
N ALA A 55 86.11 -8.26 -1.18
CA ALA A 55 85.10 -7.65 -0.30
C ALA A 55 84.35 -6.49 -0.98
N LYS A 56 85.04 -5.63 -1.75
CA LYS A 56 84.43 -4.53 -2.52
C LYS A 56 83.66 -5.01 -3.76
N ASN A 57 83.91 -6.22 -4.24
CA ASN A 57 83.17 -6.81 -5.36
C ASN A 57 81.91 -7.52 -4.85
N GLU A 58 82.01 -8.27 -3.75
CA GLU A 58 80.88 -8.90 -3.08
C GLU A 58 79.87 -7.85 -2.58
N GLN A 59 80.35 -6.78 -1.93
CA GLN A 59 79.48 -5.67 -1.52
C GLN A 59 78.73 -5.07 -2.72
N ARG A 60 79.42 -4.75 -3.81
CA ARG A 60 78.79 -4.22 -5.03
C ARG A 60 77.80 -5.20 -5.67
N TYR A 61 78.09 -6.51 -5.63
CA TYR A 61 77.16 -7.54 -6.11
C TYR A 61 75.87 -7.60 -5.28
N GLN A 62 75.97 -7.54 -3.95
CA GLN A 62 74.80 -7.52 -3.07
C GLN A 62 74.01 -6.20 -3.20
N ASP A 63 74.70 -5.05 -3.29
CA ASP A 63 74.08 -3.74 -3.52
C ASP A 63 73.31 -3.72 -4.86
N GLU A 64 73.92 -4.21 -5.95
CA GLU A 64 73.29 -4.28 -7.28
C GLU A 64 72.12 -5.28 -7.31
N LYS A 65 72.22 -6.38 -6.58
CA LYS A 65 71.13 -7.37 -6.41
C LYS A 65 69.96 -6.78 -5.63
N ALA A 66 70.21 -6.11 -4.51
CA ALA A 66 69.20 -5.43 -3.72
C ALA A 66 68.53 -4.30 -4.51
N PHE A 67 69.31 -3.52 -5.28
CA PHE A 67 68.79 -2.51 -6.20
C PHE A 67 67.85 -3.12 -7.25
N ARG A 68 68.27 -4.23 -7.91
CA ARG A 68 67.44 -4.92 -8.89
C ARG A 68 66.15 -5.50 -8.29
N GLN A 69 66.19 -6.04 -7.07
CA GLN A 69 64.99 -6.50 -6.36
C GLN A 69 64.04 -5.34 -6.02
N ALA A 70 64.58 -4.21 -5.55
CA ALA A 70 63.79 -3.01 -5.27
C ALA A 70 63.21 -2.34 -6.53
N GLU A 71 63.87 -2.47 -7.69
CA GLU A 71 63.32 -2.08 -8.99
C GLU A 71 62.17 -3.01 -9.43
N THR A 72 62.34 -4.34 -9.35
CA THR A 72 61.26 -5.28 -9.75
C THR A 72 60.04 -5.13 -8.85
N GLU A 73 60.19 -5.04 -7.52
CA GLU A 73 59.05 -4.76 -6.64
C GLU A 73 58.29 -3.48 -6.99
N LYS A 74 59.00 -2.42 -7.42
CA LYS A 74 58.38 -1.16 -7.86
C LYS A 74 57.74 -1.27 -9.26
N ALA A 75 58.20 -2.19 -10.10
CA ALA A 75 57.55 -2.50 -11.37
C ALA A 75 56.26 -3.28 -11.12
N ASP A 76 56.33 -4.34 -10.32
CA ASP A 76 55.19 -5.21 -9.97
C ASP A 76 54.07 -4.42 -9.27
N LYS A 77 54.40 -3.58 -8.29
CA LYS A 77 53.43 -2.70 -7.60
C LYS A 77 52.76 -1.71 -8.58
N ARG A 78 53.51 -1.14 -9.54
CA ARG A 78 52.96 -0.25 -10.57
C ARG A 78 52.09 -1.00 -11.59
N TYR A 79 52.41 -2.25 -11.89
CA TYR A 79 51.60 -3.13 -12.74
C TYR A 79 50.28 -3.55 -12.04
N GLU A 80 50.33 -3.91 -10.76
CA GLU A 80 49.12 -4.14 -9.96
C GLU A 80 48.23 -2.90 -9.89
N GLU A 81 48.81 -1.71 -9.68
CA GLU A 81 48.05 -0.46 -9.67
C GLU A 81 47.41 -0.16 -11.03
N SER A 82 48.11 -0.40 -12.14
CA SER A 82 47.55 -0.21 -13.48
C SER A 82 46.41 -1.19 -13.76
N LEU A 83 46.55 -2.46 -13.36
CA LEU A 83 45.49 -3.47 -13.47
C LEU A 83 44.27 -3.12 -12.60
N LYS A 84 44.46 -2.60 -11.39
CA LYS A 84 43.37 -2.15 -10.52
C LYS A 84 42.59 -1.01 -11.18
N ARG A 85 43.28 0.03 -11.66
CA ARG A 85 42.67 1.15 -12.41
C ARG A 85 41.96 0.69 -13.68
N GLU A 86 42.57 -0.18 -14.49
CA GLU A 86 41.93 -0.70 -15.71
C GLU A 86 40.64 -1.48 -15.41
N ASN A 87 40.62 -2.27 -14.34
CA ASN A 87 39.41 -2.97 -13.90
C ASN A 87 38.34 -1.99 -13.38
N GLU A 88 38.72 -0.96 -12.62
CA GLU A 88 37.81 0.09 -12.15
C GLU A 88 37.24 0.90 -13.33
N ASP A 89 38.09 1.31 -14.28
CA ASP A 89 37.70 2.02 -15.51
C ASP A 89 36.79 1.15 -16.39
N ARG A 90 37.01 -0.18 -16.43
CA ARG A 90 36.11 -1.11 -17.13
C ARG A 90 34.76 -1.17 -16.43
N ILE A 91 34.72 -1.41 -15.11
CA ILE A 91 33.48 -1.44 -14.31
C ILE A 91 32.70 -0.12 -14.43
N GLN A 92 33.37 1.03 -14.49
CA GLN A 92 32.72 2.32 -14.72
C GLN A 92 32.16 2.43 -16.15
N ARG A 93 32.91 2.02 -17.19
CA ARG A 93 32.42 2.00 -18.58
C ARG A 93 31.24 1.04 -18.77
N ASP A 94 31.31 -0.16 -18.20
CA ASP A 94 30.23 -1.16 -18.26
C ASP A 94 28.94 -0.60 -17.65
N ARG A 95 29.02 0.02 -16.45
CA ARG A 95 27.87 0.70 -15.81
C ARG A 95 27.31 1.86 -16.64
N LEU A 96 28.18 2.66 -17.28
CA LEU A 96 27.75 3.76 -18.14
C LEU A 96 27.04 3.25 -19.41
N LEU A 97 27.51 2.13 -19.97
CA LEU A 97 26.88 1.46 -21.10
C LEU A 97 25.50 0.88 -20.71
N ASP A 98 25.38 0.21 -19.56
CA ASP A 98 24.11 -0.30 -19.06
C ASP A 98 23.09 0.84 -18.87
N VAL A 99 23.48 1.94 -18.22
CA VAL A 99 22.64 3.14 -18.03
C VAL A 99 22.24 3.76 -19.38
N GLN A 100 23.15 3.83 -20.36
CA GLN A 100 22.84 4.33 -21.70
C GLN A 100 21.85 3.41 -22.45
N VAL A 101 22.02 2.09 -22.32
CA VAL A 101 21.15 1.08 -22.93
C VAL A 101 19.75 1.12 -22.32
N ASP A 102 19.63 1.25 -21.00
CA ASP A 102 18.32 1.36 -20.33
C ASP A 102 17.62 2.69 -20.61
N ALA A 103 18.36 3.81 -20.65
CA ALA A 103 17.82 5.08 -21.12
C ALA A 103 17.31 4.99 -22.57
N GLN A 104 18.00 4.27 -23.46
CA GLN A 104 17.57 4.04 -24.83
C GLN A 104 16.32 3.14 -24.92
N LYS A 105 16.22 2.10 -24.10
CA LYS A 105 15.00 1.26 -23.99
C LYS A 105 13.80 2.11 -23.57
N SER A 106 13.95 2.89 -22.49
CA SER A 106 12.89 3.75 -21.95
C SER A 106 12.45 4.83 -22.94
N ALA A 107 13.39 5.50 -23.62
CA ALA A 107 13.08 6.48 -24.67
C ALA A 107 12.32 5.85 -25.85
N LYS A 108 12.70 4.63 -26.27
CA LYS A 108 11.98 3.89 -27.32
C LYS A 108 10.57 3.49 -26.87
N ALA A 109 10.42 3.00 -25.64
CA ALA A 109 9.12 2.62 -25.08
C ALA A 109 8.17 3.82 -24.97
N LEU A 110 8.67 4.97 -24.47
CA LEU A 110 7.93 6.23 -24.41
C LEU A 110 7.49 6.68 -25.81
N SER A 111 8.41 6.69 -26.79
CA SER A 111 8.08 7.06 -28.18
C SER A 111 7.02 6.14 -28.81
N GLN A 112 7.12 4.83 -28.59
CA GLN A 112 6.14 3.86 -29.10
C GLN A 112 4.78 3.98 -28.40
N TYR A 113 4.76 4.25 -27.09
CA TYR A 113 3.54 4.55 -26.34
C TYR A 113 2.88 5.85 -26.83
N GLN A 114 3.65 6.94 -26.98
CA GLN A 114 3.17 8.22 -27.52
C GLN A 114 2.58 8.05 -28.93
N LEU A 115 3.25 7.34 -29.83
CA LEU A 115 2.75 7.04 -31.17
C LEU A 115 1.43 6.25 -31.13
N ASN A 116 1.31 5.28 -30.22
CA ASN A 116 0.07 4.50 -30.06
C ASN A 116 -1.07 5.34 -29.46
N GLN A 117 -0.79 6.26 -28.52
CA GLN A 117 -1.80 7.21 -28.05
C GLN A 117 -2.21 8.20 -29.14
N GLN A 118 -1.27 8.71 -29.94
CA GLN A 118 -1.57 9.59 -31.08
C GLN A 118 -2.46 8.89 -32.11
N LYS A 119 -2.12 7.66 -32.53
CA LYS A 119 -2.96 6.84 -33.42
C LYS A 119 -4.36 6.62 -32.85
N LYS A 120 -4.45 6.29 -31.56
CA LYS A 120 -5.74 6.13 -30.89
C LYS A 120 -6.55 7.43 -30.89
N MET A 121 -5.94 8.57 -30.57
CA MET A 121 -6.65 9.86 -30.54
C MET A 121 -7.11 10.31 -31.94
N ALA A 122 -6.25 10.15 -32.96
CA ALA A 122 -6.62 10.39 -34.35
C ALA A 122 -7.81 9.50 -34.77
N TYR A 123 -7.74 8.19 -34.50
CA TYR A 123 -8.83 7.26 -34.79
C TYR A 123 -10.14 7.65 -34.10
N MET A 124 -10.08 7.98 -32.81
CA MET A 124 -11.25 8.40 -32.03
C MET A 124 -11.82 9.75 -32.51
N GLN A 125 -11.00 10.65 -33.04
CA GLN A 125 -11.43 11.94 -33.59
C GLN A 125 -12.05 11.78 -34.98
N GLU A 126 -11.43 11.01 -35.87
CA GLU A 126 -11.92 10.72 -37.23
C GLU A 126 -13.26 9.97 -37.19
N ASN A 127 -13.39 9.00 -36.28
CA ASN A 127 -14.59 8.15 -36.17
C ASN A 127 -15.61 8.68 -35.16
N LEU A 128 -15.39 9.84 -34.53
CA LEU A 128 -16.30 10.38 -33.50
C LEU A 128 -17.77 10.48 -33.94
N PRO A 129 -18.11 10.91 -35.18
CA PRO A 129 -19.50 10.95 -35.63
C PRO A 129 -20.13 9.55 -35.77
N LEU A 130 -19.34 8.54 -36.17
CA LEU A 130 -19.79 7.15 -36.25
C LEU A 130 -20.00 6.57 -34.84
N ILE A 131 -19.11 6.88 -33.90
CA ILE A 131 -19.24 6.49 -32.49
C ILE A 131 -20.50 7.11 -31.88
N GLN A 132 -20.75 8.40 -32.10
CA GLN A 132 -21.98 9.07 -31.65
C GLN A 132 -23.24 8.48 -32.30
N SER A 133 -23.17 8.10 -33.58
CA SER A 133 -24.29 7.45 -34.28
C SER A 133 -24.57 6.04 -33.74
N GLY A 134 -23.53 5.22 -33.52
CA GLY A 134 -23.65 3.90 -32.90
C GLY A 134 -24.14 3.95 -31.46
N LEU A 135 -23.69 4.94 -30.68
CA LEU A 135 -24.19 5.21 -29.33
C LEU A 135 -25.66 5.58 -29.36
N LYS A 136 -26.06 6.48 -30.27
CA LYS A 136 -27.46 6.86 -30.45
C LYS A 136 -28.33 5.65 -30.83
N ARG A 137 -27.90 4.84 -31.80
CA ARG A 137 -28.61 3.60 -32.19
C ARG A 137 -28.78 2.66 -31.00
N TYR A 138 -27.73 2.44 -30.21
CA TYR A 138 -27.83 1.63 -29.00
C TYR A 138 -28.87 2.22 -28.01
N MET A 139 -28.89 3.54 -27.80
CA MET A 139 -29.87 4.19 -26.93
C MET A 139 -31.31 4.12 -27.46
N GLU A 140 -31.51 3.98 -28.78
CA GLU A 140 -32.84 3.91 -29.42
C GLU A 140 -33.35 2.47 -29.63
N THR A 141 -32.48 1.46 -29.59
CA THR A 141 -32.82 0.07 -29.99
C THR A 141 -32.32 -1.03 -29.03
N GLY A 142 -31.35 -0.72 -28.17
CA GLY A 142 -30.60 -1.69 -27.38
C GLY A 142 -29.58 -2.52 -28.17
N GLU A 143 -29.51 -2.39 -29.50
CA GLU A 143 -28.53 -3.09 -30.32
C GLU A 143 -27.14 -2.44 -30.17
N LEU A 144 -26.14 -3.23 -29.79
CA LEU A 144 -24.76 -2.77 -29.76
C LEU A 144 -24.11 -2.90 -31.15
N ASP A 145 -23.64 -1.78 -31.70
CA ASP A 145 -23.01 -1.75 -33.02
C ASP A 145 -21.64 -2.48 -33.01
N PRO A 146 -21.30 -3.27 -34.04
CA PRO A 146 -19.98 -3.91 -34.17
C PRO A 146 -18.78 -2.94 -34.09
N LEU A 147 -18.99 -1.64 -34.34
CA LEU A 147 -18.02 -0.58 -34.07
C LEU A 147 -17.40 -0.66 -32.66
N PHE A 148 -18.18 -1.04 -31.63
CA PHE A 148 -17.70 -1.11 -30.24
C PHE A 148 -16.77 -2.30 -29.95
N GLU A 149 -16.62 -3.25 -30.87
CA GLU A 149 -15.63 -4.34 -30.75
C GLU A 149 -14.21 -3.93 -31.17
N GLN A 150 -14.05 -2.79 -31.84
CA GLN A 150 -12.77 -2.34 -32.38
C GLN A 150 -11.78 -1.96 -31.27
N GLU A 151 -10.50 -2.32 -31.44
CA GLU A 151 -9.43 -2.22 -30.43
C GLU A 151 -9.37 -0.87 -29.70
N HIS A 152 -9.54 0.24 -30.44
CA HIS A 152 -9.40 1.59 -29.91
C HIS A 152 -10.65 2.07 -29.16
N ILE A 153 -11.84 1.55 -29.50
CA ILE A 153 -13.14 1.92 -28.92
C ILE A 153 -13.51 0.98 -27.77
N LYS A 154 -13.22 -0.32 -27.87
CA LYS A 154 -13.57 -1.35 -26.89
C LYS A 154 -13.04 -1.01 -25.49
N GLY A 155 -13.94 -0.99 -24.51
CA GLY A 155 -13.71 -0.57 -23.12
C GLY A 155 -13.27 0.89 -22.95
N SER A 156 -13.49 1.78 -23.93
CA SER A 156 -13.18 3.22 -23.81
C SER A 156 -14.26 3.98 -23.04
N ALA A 157 -14.14 5.31 -22.92
CA ALA A 157 -15.23 6.16 -22.43
C ALA A 157 -16.48 6.18 -23.33
N TYR A 158 -16.40 5.57 -24.52
CA TYR A 158 -17.51 5.48 -25.47
C TYR A 158 -18.03 4.04 -25.65
N ASP A 159 -17.53 3.04 -24.89
CA ASP A 159 -18.10 1.69 -24.90
C ASP A 159 -19.22 1.60 -23.84
N PRO A 160 -20.49 1.36 -24.24
CA PRO A 160 -21.60 1.17 -23.30
C PRO A 160 -21.32 0.14 -22.20
N ARG A 161 -20.61 -0.95 -22.53
CA ARG A 161 -20.31 -2.05 -21.59
C ARG A 161 -19.37 -1.63 -20.46
N ARG A 162 -18.60 -0.54 -20.63
CA ARG A 162 -17.74 0.00 -19.56
C ARG A 162 -18.59 0.50 -18.37
N TYR A 163 -19.79 1.01 -18.65
CA TYR A 163 -20.69 1.59 -17.65
C TYR A 163 -21.46 0.52 -16.89
N THR A 164 -20.72 -0.44 -16.33
CA THR A 164 -21.20 -1.38 -15.33
C THR A 164 -21.80 -0.64 -14.13
N PRO A 165 -22.71 -1.27 -13.37
CA PRO A 165 -23.36 -0.59 -12.24
C PRO A 165 -22.39 -0.01 -11.19
N ARG A 166 -21.24 -0.67 -10.96
CA ARG A 166 -20.14 -0.16 -10.11
C ARG A 166 -19.53 1.14 -10.65
N VAL A 167 -19.33 1.27 -11.96
CA VAL A 167 -18.80 2.48 -12.60
C VAL A 167 -19.83 3.60 -12.61
N VAL A 168 -21.11 3.29 -12.83
CA VAL A 168 -22.21 4.26 -12.75
C VAL A 168 -22.37 4.83 -11.34
N GLN A 169 -22.35 3.97 -10.30
CA GLN A 169 -22.40 4.45 -8.91
C GLN A 169 -21.21 5.37 -8.57
N ALA A 170 -19.99 4.98 -8.97
CA ALA A 170 -18.80 5.81 -8.77
C ALA A 170 -18.89 7.17 -9.49
N ALA A 171 -19.48 7.22 -10.68
CA ALA A 171 -19.70 8.48 -11.40
C ALA A 171 -20.69 9.41 -10.68
N PHE A 172 -21.80 8.87 -10.14
CA PHE A 172 -22.72 9.63 -9.29
C PHE A 172 -22.09 10.09 -7.97
N ASP A 173 -21.29 9.22 -7.35
CA ASP A 173 -20.58 9.56 -6.11
C ASP A 173 -19.62 10.73 -6.35
N ILE A 174 -18.80 10.68 -7.41
CA ILE A 174 -17.94 11.79 -7.84
C ILE A 174 -18.76 13.05 -8.08
N GLU A 175 -19.89 13.00 -8.79
CA GLU A 175 -20.72 14.19 -9.02
C GLU A 175 -21.24 14.80 -7.71
N SER A 176 -21.65 13.98 -6.75
CA SER A 176 -22.17 14.43 -5.44
C SER A 176 -21.11 15.02 -4.50
N THR A 177 -19.82 14.70 -4.74
CA THR A 177 -18.69 15.13 -3.90
C THR A 177 -17.78 16.15 -4.58
N MET A 178 -17.66 16.16 -5.91
CA MET A 178 -16.77 17.05 -6.64
C MET A 178 -17.01 18.55 -6.32
N PRO A 179 -18.26 19.07 -6.24
CA PRO A 179 -18.47 20.46 -5.81
C PRO A 179 -17.88 20.75 -4.43
N LYS A 180 -18.01 19.80 -3.49
CA LYS A 180 -17.53 19.88 -2.11
C LYS A 180 -16.00 19.74 -1.99
N VAL A 181 -15.37 19.13 -2.99
CA VAL A 181 -13.90 19.10 -3.11
C VAL A 181 -13.39 20.41 -3.72
N LEU A 182 -14.13 21.00 -4.66
CA LEU A 182 -13.80 22.28 -5.28
C LEU A 182 -14.05 23.49 -4.37
N ASP A 183 -15.05 23.44 -3.49
CA ASP A 183 -15.32 24.48 -2.47
C ASP A 183 -14.52 24.29 -1.17
N GLY A 184 -13.83 23.16 -1.01
CA GLY A 184 -12.98 22.83 0.14
C GLY A 184 -13.70 22.22 1.35
N SER A 185 -15.01 21.99 1.29
CA SER A 185 -15.78 21.32 2.36
C SER A 185 -15.38 19.85 2.59
N ILE A 186 -14.78 19.19 1.59
CA ILE A 186 -14.26 17.83 1.64
C ILE A 186 -12.84 17.81 1.07
N SER A 187 -11.93 17.07 1.71
CA SER A 187 -10.56 16.91 1.19
C SER A 187 -10.56 16.17 -0.15
N TYR A 188 -9.71 16.60 -1.09
CA TYR A 188 -9.43 15.85 -2.33
C TYR A 188 -8.79 14.48 -2.06
N GLN A 189 -8.29 14.24 -0.84
CA GLN A 189 -7.76 12.96 -0.35
C GLN A 189 -8.85 12.10 0.36
N ASP A 190 -10.12 12.52 0.36
CA ASP A 190 -11.23 11.76 0.94
C ASP A 190 -11.30 10.33 0.38
N SER A 191 -11.58 9.35 1.25
CA SER A 191 -11.57 7.94 0.87
C SER A 191 -12.69 7.61 -0.11
N GLN A 192 -13.89 8.18 0.06
CA GLN A 192 -15.00 7.91 -0.85
C GLN A 192 -14.72 8.50 -2.25
N PHE A 193 -14.21 9.72 -2.32
CA PHE A 193 -13.85 10.39 -3.57
C PHE A 193 -12.70 9.67 -4.30
N THR A 194 -11.60 9.35 -3.59
CA THR A 194 -10.44 8.66 -4.17
C THR A 194 -10.76 7.23 -4.63
N LYS A 195 -11.55 6.45 -3.86
CA LYS A 195 -12.11 5.17 -4.32
C LYS A 195 -12.90 5.33 -5.62
N SER A 196 -13.83 6.29 -5.65
CA SER A 196 -14.73 6.48 -6.79
C SER A 196 -13.95 6.90 -8.06
N MET A 197 -12.96 7.79 -7.91
CA MET A 197 -12.01 8.13 -8.97
C MET A 197 -11.20 6.90 -9.42
N GLY A 198 -10.81 6.03 -8.49
CA GLY A 198 -10.15 4.76 -8.79
C GLY A 198 -10.99 3.76 -9.58
N VAL A 199 -12.30 3.69 -9.31
CA VAL A 199 -13.25 2.91 -10.11
C VAL A 199 -13.44 3.52 -11.49
N LEU A 200 -13.65 4.84 -11.57
CA LEU A 200 -13.83 5.54 -12.85
C LEU A 200 -12.61 5.31 -13.77
N PHE A 201 -11.41 5.47 -13.22
CA PHE A 201 -10.14 5.30 -13.95
C PHE A 201 -9.56 3.88 -13.91
N GLU A 202 -10.31 2.85 -13.50
CA GLU A 202 -9.78 1.51 -13.23
C GLU A 202 -8.95 0.93 -14.40
N ARG A 203 -9.43 1.05 -15.65
CA ARG A 203 -8.68 0.60 -16.86
C ARG A 203 -7.32 1.31 -17.03
N ASN A 204 -7.17 2.54 -16.55
CA ASN A 204 -5.93 3.32 -16.61
C ASN A 204 -5.03 3.07 -15.40
N VAL A 205 -5.61 2.68 -14.26
CA VAL A 205 -4.93 2.32 -13.01
C VAL A 205 -4.33 0.92 -13.11
N LYS A 206 -5.09 -0.06 -13.60
CA LYS A 206 -4.71 -1.48 -13.74
C LYS A 206 -3.75 -1.76 -14.92
N GLN A 207 -3.31 -0.74 -15.67
CA GLN A 207 -2.31 -0.89 -16.73
C GLN A 207 -0.93 -1.27 -16.15
N GLY A 208 -0.25 -2.22 -16.78
CA GLY A 208 1.05 -2.72 -16.32
C GLY A 208 0.98 -3.52 -15.02
N ILE A 209 -0.08 -4.33 -14.85
CA ILE A 209 -0.10 -5.49 -13.96
C ILE A 209 0.51 -6.66 -14.73
N GLY A 210 1.33 -7.47 -14.07
CA GLY A 210 2.21 -8.48 -14.69
C GLY A 210 3.57 -7.94 -15.12
N ASP A 211 3.75 -6.61 -15.19
CA ASP A 211 5.06 -5.99 -15.43
C ASP A 211 5.99 -6.17 -14.22
N LYS A 212 7.29 -6.24 -14.49
CA LYS A 212 8.34 -6.29 -13.47
C LYS A 212 8.85 -4.88 -13.20
N ASP A 213 8.72 -4.41 -11.95
CA ASP A 213 9.34 -3.17 -11.48
C ASP A 213 10.87 -3.34 -11.46
N PRO A 214 11.65 -2.51 -12.19
CA PRO A 214 13.09 -2.63 -12.27
C PRO A 214 13.81 -2.16 -11.00
N GLU A 215 13.17 -1.34 -10.16
CA GLU A 215 13.78 -0.84 -8.92
C GLU A 215 13.71 -1.87 -7.80
N SER A 216 12.57 -2.54 -7.64
CA SER A 216 12.39 -3.61 -6.63
C SER A 216 12.69 -5.02 -7.16
N GLY A 217 12.74 -5.18 -8.49
CA GLY A 217 12.86 -6.47 -9.15
C GLY A 217 11.59 -7.36 -9.08
N LYS A 218 10.46 -6.83 -8.59
CA LYS A 218 9.23 -7.61 -8.31
C LYS A 218 8.19 -7.48 -9.41
N VAL A 219 7.40 -8.54 -9.62
CA VAL A 219 6.23 -8.51 -10.50
C VAL A 219 5.08 -7.78 -9.80
N ILE A 220 4.43 -6.87 -10.52
CA ILE A 220 3.27 -6.12 -10.05
C ILE A 220 2.02 -6.99 -10.15
N LYS A 221 1.42 -7.30 -9.00
CA LYS A 221 0.22 -8.14 -8.88
C LYS A 221 -1.07 -7.32 -8.93
N ASP A 222 -1.08 -6.12 -8.38
CA ASP A 222 -2.21 -5.20 -8.50
C ASP A 222 -1.79 -3.71 -8.42
N LYS A 223 -2.68 -2.82 -8.89
CA LYS A 223 -2.57 -1.37 -8.77
C LYS A 223 -3.89 -0.77 -8.31
N GLU A 224 -3.85 0.14 -7.35
CA GLU A 224 -5.00 0.88 -6.82
C GLU A 224 -4.76 2.38 -6.96
N TYR A 225 -5.82 3.16 -7.17
CA TYR A 225 -5.74 4.61 -7.11
C TYR A 225 -5.64 5.03 -5.63
N LEU A 226 -4.59 5.76 -5.26
CA LEU A 226 -4.37 6.17 -3.87
C LEU A 226 -4.77 7.63 -3.66
N ARG A 227 -4.28 8.53 -4.50
CA ARG A 227 -4.53 9.98 -4.40
C ARG A 227 -4.24 10.69 -5.73
N HIS A 228 -4.49 11.99 -5.73
CA HIS A 228 -3.94 12.91 -6.71
C HIS A 228 -3.36 14.12 -5.98
N ASP A 229 -2.23 14.61 -6.47
CA ASP A 229 -1.52 15.77 -5.94
C ASP A 229 -1.57 16.89 -7.00
N PHE A 230 -1.89 18.12 -6.59
CA PHE A 230 -1.93 19.27 -7.49
C PHE A 230 -0.55 19.89 -7.68
N VAL A 231 -0.29 20.38 -8.89
CA VAL A 231 0.96 21.04 -9.30
C VAL A 231 0.59 22.39 -9.91
N ALA A 232 1.17 23.48 -9.42
CA ALA A 232 1.06 24.79 -10.07
C ALA A 232 2.03 24.88 -11.25
N ASP A 233 1.62 25.59 -12.31
CA ASP A 233 2.41 25.93 -13.50
C ASP A 233 3.14 24.77 -14.19
N ILE A 234 2.40 23.92 -14.91
CA ILE A 234 2.91 22.78 -15.70
C ILE A 234 4.00 23.20 -16.72
N ASP A 235 3.85 24.37 -17.36
CA ASP A 235 4.82 24.91 -18.32
C ASP A 235 5.22 26.34 -17.94
N PRO A 236 6.43 26.55 -17.36
CA PRO A 236 6.89 27.87 -16.93
C PRO A 236 7.27 28.81 -18.10
N ASN A 237 7.20 28.34 -19.35
CA ASN A 237 7.46 29.16 -20.55
C ASN A 237 6.18 29.81 -21.11
N ARG A 238 5.01 29.52 -20.52
CA ARG A 238 3.70 29.98 -20.96
C ARG A 238 3.02 30.79 -19.86
N GLU A 239 2.57 32.00 -20.20
CA GLU A 239 1.91 32.89 -19.27
C GLU A 239 0.52 32.38 -18.83
N GLY A 240 0.21 32.56 -17.54
CA GLY A 240 -1.05 32.20 -16.91
C GLY A 240 -0.95 30.95 -16.02
N ASP A 241 -1.75 30.94 -14.95
CA ASP A 241 -1.88 29.82 -14.01
C ASP A 241 -2.27 28.54 -14.75
N GLN A 242 -1.39 27.54 -14.72
CA GLN A 242 -1.58 26.24 -15.37
C GLN A 242 -1.61 25.14 -14.30
N PRO A 243 -2.77 24.91 -13.65
CA PRO A 243 -2.90 23.85 -12.66
C PRO A 243 -2.87 22.46 -13.32
N GLY A 244 -1.99 21.60 -12.82
CA GLY A 244 -1.83 20.21 -13.20
C GLY A 244 -2.10 19.25 -12.06
N VAL A 245 -2.22 17.97 -12.41
CA VAL A 245 -2.56 16.89 -11.48
C VAL A 245 -1.64 15.69 -11.73
N VAL A 246 -0.97 15.24 -10.67
CA VAL A 246 -0.19 13.99 -10.64
C VAL A 246 -1.00 12.94 -9.91
N VAL A 247 -1.22 11.78 -10.52
CA VAL A 247 -1.94 10.67 -9.89
C VAL A 247 -0.96 9.74 -9.16
N GLY A 248 -1.20 9.52 -7.87
CA GLY A 248 -0.49 8.55 -7.05
C GLY A 248 -1.22 7.21 -7.00
N LEU A 249 -0.52 6.13 -7.35
CA LEU A 249 -1.01 4.76 -7.27
C LEU A 249 -0.39 4.03 -6.08
N LYS A 250 -1.17 3.13 -5.47
CA LYS A 250 -0.66 2.08 -4.59
C LYS A 250 -0.43 0.82 -5.42
N VAL A 251 0.83 0.42 -5.56
CA VAL A 251 1.26 -0.77 -6.29
C VAL A 251 1.43 -1.91 -5.29
N THR A 252 0.87 -3.08 -5.59
CA THR A 252 1.00 -4.30 -4.78
C THR A 252 1.75 -5.36 -5.59
N TYR A 253 2.77 -5.97 -5.00
CA TYR A 253 3.61 -6.98 -5.66
C TYR A 253 3.16 -8.40 -5.33
N GLU A 254 3.71 -9.40 -6.04
CA GLU A 254 3.37 -10.82 -5.81
C GLU A 254 3.68 -11.31 -4.38
N ASP A 255 4.72 -10.78 -3.75
CA ASP A 255 5.12 -11.10 -2.36
C ASP A 255 4.26 -10.41 -1.29
N GLY A 256 3.22 -9.66 -1.70
CA GLY A 256 2.32 -8.94 -0.81
C GLY A 256 2.86 -7.61 -0.30
N THR A 257 4.08 -7.21 -0.65
CA THR A 257 4.58 -5.86 -0.31
C THR A 257 3.89 -4.79 -1.18
N THR A 258 3.86 -3.55 -0.68
CA THR A 258 3.20 -2.42 -1.37
C THR A 258 4.11 -1.20 -1.46
N LYS A 259 4.06 -0.47 -2.57
CA LYS A 259 4.79 0.78 -2.82
C LYS A 259 3.83 1.85 -3.35
N THR A 260 3.96 3.08 -2.88
CA THR A 260 3.30 4.23 -3.52
C THR A 260 4.17 4.73 -4.67
N ALA A 261 3.61 4.85 -5.86
CA ALA A 261 4.31 5.33 -7.05
C ALA A 261 3.42 6.28 -7.87
N PRO A 262 3.96 7.37 -8.44
CA PRO A 262 3.21 8.23 -9.36
C PRO A 262 2.96 7.52 -10.69
N VAL A 263 1.94 7.95 -11.43
CA VAL A 263 1.78 7.59 -12.85
C VAL A 263 2.91 8.22 -13.66
N THR A 264 3.55 7.44 -14.53
CA THR A 264 4.60 7.89 -15.45
C THR A 264 4.05 8.15 -16.86
N GLU A 265 4.78 8.90 -17.69
CA GLU A 265 4.39 9.13 -19.09
C GLU A 265 4.38 7.85 -19.92
N SER A 266 5.35 6.96 -19.72
CA SER A 266 5.48 5.67 -20.43
C SER A 266 4.56 4.58 -19.89
N ARG A 267 3.88 4.79 -18.74
CA ARG A 267 3.09 3.81 -17.97
C ARG A 267 3.84 2.59 -17.44
N LEU A 268 5.16 2.53 -17.65
CA LEU A 268 6.04 1.51 -17.09
C LEU A 268 6.31 1.81 -15.60
N ALA A 269 7.13 0.97 -14.98
CA ALA A 269 7.61 1.19 -13.62
C ALA A 269 9.11 1.51 -13.67
N GLY A 270 9.54 2.50 -12.89
CA GLY A 270 10.95 2.83 -12.70
C GLY A 270 11.15 4.22 -12.08
N SER A 271 12.27 4.42 -11.40
CA SER A 271 12.64 5.69 -10.76
C SER A 271 13.23 6.74 -11.71
N GLN A 272 13.51 6.37 -12.96
CA GLN A 272 14.04 7.27 -14.01
C GLN A 272 12.96 7.76 -15.00
N GLU A 273 11.71 7.33 -14.84
CA GLU A 273 10.63 7.76 -15.73
C GLU A 273 10.07 9.13 -15.37
N ALA A 274 9.74 9.93 -16.39
CA ALA A 274 9.07 11.20 -16.19
C ALA A 274 7.66 10.98 -15.58
N VAL A 275 7.40 11.66 -14.47
CA VAL A 275 6.07 11.72 -13.84
C VAL A 275 5.08 12.36 -14.80
N LYS A 276 3.92 11.71 -14.99
CA LYS A 276 2.85 12.23 -15.81
C LYS A 276 2.08 13.32 -15.07
N VAL A 277 2.15 14.53 -15.59
CA VAL A 277 1.31 15.65 -15.16
C VAL A 277 0.13 15.76 -16.14
N ILE A 278 -1.08 15.73 -15.62
CA ILE A 278 -2.33 15.86 -16.40
C ILE A 278 -2.85 17.29 -16.20
N PRO A 279 -3.08 18.09 -17.26
CA PRO A 279 -3.74 19.39 -17.13
C PRO A 279 -5.11 19.27 -16.44
N LEU A 280 -5.40 20.15 -15.48
CA LEU A 280 -6.62 20.06 -14.67
C LEU A 280 -7.88 20.22 -15.52
N ASP A 281 -7.85 21.08 -16.54
CA ASP A 281 -8.95 21.26 -17.50
C ASP A 281 -9.23 19.96 -18.27
N ALA A 282 -8.18 19.27 -18.73
CA ALA A 282 -8.28 18.00 -19.43
C ALA A 282 -8.80 16.89 -18.51
N LEU A 283 -8.35 16.82 -17.26
CA LEU A 283 -8.87 15.88 -16.26
C LEU A 283 -10.35 16.13 -15.96
N MET A 284 -10.73 17.38 -15.68
CA MET A 284 -12.11 17.75 -15.37
C MET A 284 -13.04 17.50 -16.56
N LYS A 285 -12.57 17.74 -17.79
CA LYS A 285 -13.31 17.41 -19.03
C LYS A 285 -13.51 15.90 -19.22
N ASP A 286 -12.51 15.08 -18.92
CA ASP A 286 -12.64 13.62 -19.00
C ASP A 286 -13.57 13.07 -17.91
N VAL A 287 -13.43 13.53 -16.66
CA VAL A 287 -14.31 13.16 -15.54
C VAL A 287 -15.77 13.56 -15.83
N THR A 288 -16.04 14.82 -16.17
CA THR A 288 -17.40 15.29 -16.47
C THR A 288 -18.01 14.61 -17.70
N GLY A 289 -17.21 14.36 -18.74
CA GLY A 289 -17.64 13.58 -19.91
C GLY A 289 -18.03 12.15 -19.55
N GLN A 290 -17.23 11.47 -18.73
CA GLN A 290 -17.55 10.11 -18.29
C GLN A 290 -18.75 10.05 -17.33
N ILE A 291 -18.96 11.07 -16.48
CA ILE A 291 -20.18 11.21 -15.65
C ILE A 291 -21.41 11.39 -16.54
N HIS A 292 -21.33 12.26 -17.55
CA HIS A 292 -22.44 12.48 -18.49
C HIS A 292 -22.81 11.20 -19.25
N MET A 293 -21.83 10.45 -19.74
CA MET A 293 -22.06 9.13 -20.33
C MET A 293 -22.68 8.15 -19.34
N ALA A 294 -22.13 8.02 -18.12
CA ALA A 294 -22.66 7.13 -17.08
C ALA A 294 -24.15 7.40 -16.78
N LYS A 295 -24.52 8.69 -16.66
CA LYS A 295 -25.91 9.12 -16.55
C LYS A 295 -26.74 8.70 -17.75
N GLN A 296 -26.30 9.06 -18.97
CA GLN A 296 -27.06 8.81 -20.19
C GLN A 296 -27.36 7.32 -20.37
N PHE A 297 -26.37 6.45 -20.12
CA PHE A 297 -26.56 5.00 -20.11
C PHE A 297 -27.55 4.56 -19.04
N PHE A 298 -27.35 4.96 -17.79
CA PHE A 298 -28.22 4.57 -16.67
C PHE A 298 -29.68 5.01 -16.83
N THR A 299 -29.93 6.17 -17.44
CA THR A 299 -31.29 6.67 -17.72
C THR A 299 -31.97 6.00 -18.92
N ASN A 300 -31.27 5.12 -19.65
CA ASN A 300 -31.81 4.48 -20.84
C ASN A 300 -32.54 3.16 -20.53
N GLU A 301 -33.71 2.97 -21.12
CA GLU A 301 -34.53 1.75 -20.90
C GLU A 301 -33.81 0.45 -21.32
N HIS A 302 -32.90 0.53 -22.30
CA HIS A 302 -32.10 -0.61 -22.74
C HIS A 302 -30.83 -0.84 -21.91
N TYR A 303 -30.53 -0.03 -20.89
CA TYR A 303 -29.35 -0.20 -20.02
C TYR A 303 -29.19 -1.62 -19.50
N ALA A 304 -30.30 -2.23 -19.05
CA ALA A 304 -30.31 -3.60 -18.56
C ALA A 304 -29.93 -4.63 -19.64
N ASN A 305 -30.13 -4.35 -20.93
CA ASN A 305 -29.82 -5.25 -22.03
C ASN A 305 -28.32 -5.48 -22.22
N LEU A 306 -27.46 -4.58 -21.74
CA LEU A 306 -26.00 -4.78 -21.70
C LEU A 306 -25.59 -5.95 -20.80
N PHE A 307 -26.41 -6.30 -19.82
CA PHE A 307 -26.08 -7.28 -18.78
C PHE A 307 -27.09 -8.44 -18.70
N ASN A 308 -28.32 -8.27 -19.22
CA ASN A 308 -29.36 -9.29 -19.41
C ASN A 308 -29.03 -10.33 -20.52
N VAL A 309 -27.75 -10.58 -20.78
CA VAL A 309 -27.32 -11.73 -21.60
C VAL A 309 -27.71 -13.00 -20.86
N ALA A 310 -28.32 -13.97 -21.55
CA ALA A 310 -28.88 -15.19 -20.95
C ALA A 310 -27.83 -16.16 -20.34
N GLU A 311 -26.55 -15.79 -20.29
CA GLU A 311 -25.53 -16.53 -19.55
C GLU A 311 -25.71 -16.37 -18.04
N THR A 312 -25.91 -17.48 -17.33
CA THR A 312 -25.98 -17.54 -15.86
C THR A 312 -24.75 -16.92 -15.17
N LYS A 313 -23.61 -16.86 -15.86
CA LYS A 313 -22.37 -16.21 -15.40
C LYS A 313 -22.55 -14.70 -15.20
N SER A 314 -23.05 -13.97 -16.22
CA SER A 314 -23.24 -12.51 -16.15
C SER A 314 -24.12 -12.12 -14.96
N ARG A 315 -25.23 -12.84 -14.75
CA ARG A 315 -26.10 -12.64 -13.59
C ARG A 315 -25.42 -12.97 -12.26
N THR A 316 -24.61 -14.03 -12.20
CA THR A 316 -23.85 -14.38 -10.98
C THR A 316 -22.77 -13.34 -10.66
N GLU A 317 -22.14 -12.76 -11.68
CA GLU A 317 -21.15 -11.69 -11.54
C GLU A 317 -21.82 -10.36 -11.16
N MET A 318 -22.98 -10.00 -11.72
CA MET A 318 -23.79 -8.87 -11.26
C MET A 318 -24.23 -9.04 -9.80
N ASP A 319 -24.78 -10.20 -9.44
CA ASP A 319 -25.21 -10.48 -8.06
C ASP A 319 -24.01 -10.54 -7.08
N LYS A 320 -22.79 -10.79 -7.57
CA LYS A 320 -21.55 -10.62 -6.81
C LYS A 320 -21.20 -9.12 -6.67
N GLN A 321 -21.14 -8.37 -7.77
CA GLN A 321 -20.79 -6.94 -7.77
C GLN A 321 -21.78 -6.10 -6.97
N TRP A 322 -23.08 -6.42 -7.00
CA TRP A 322 -24.10 -5.79 -6.15
C TRP A 322 -23.84 -6.08 -4.66
N ARG A 323 -23.58 -7.34 -4.29
CA ARG A 323 -23.21 -7.70 -2.90
C ARG A 323 -21.93 -7.01 -2.46
N GLU A 324 -20.92 -6.91 -3.32
CA GLU A 324 -19.67 -6.20 -3.03
C GLU A 324 -19.90 -4.70 -2.84
N ALA A 325 -20.66 -4.05 -3.74
CA ALA A 325 -21.00 -2.64 -3.64
C ALA A 325 -21.85 -2.31 -2.40
N VAL A 326 -22.85 -3.14 -2.05
CA VAL A 326 -23.64 -2.97 -0.82
C VAL A 326 -22.78 -3.26 0.42
N THR A 327 -21.92 -4.28 0.39
CA THR A 327 -21.03 -4.58 1.54
C THR A 327 -20.01 -3.46 1.76
N GLU A 328 -19.49 -2.84 0.70
CA GLU A 328 -18.63 -1.67 0.81
C GLU A 328 -19.40 -0.44 1.28
N LEU A 329 -20.64 -0.22 0.81
CA LEU A 329 -21.50 0.86 1.28
C LEU A 329 -21.80 0.78 2.78
N GLU A 330 -22.13 -0.40 3.31
CA GLU A 330 -22.41 -0.57 4.75
C GLU A 330 -21.12 -0.50 5.59
N LYS A 331 -19.95 -0.87 5.03
CA LYS A 331 -18.65 -0.63 5.67
C LYS A 331 -18.32 0.86 5.75
N ASP A 332 -18.50 1.60 4.66
CA ASP A 332 -18.26 3.04 4.60
C ASP A 332 -19.25 3.80 5.48
N ARG A 333 -20.51 3.33 5.59
CA ARG A 333 -21.49 3.80 6.59
C ARG A 333 -20.98 3.57 8.01
N THR A 334 -20.49 2.37 8.31
CA THR A 334 -19.98 2.02 9.65
C THR A 334 -18.77 2.88 10.02
N ALA A 335 -17.85 3.11 9.08
CA ALA A 335 -16.72 4.02 9.27
C ALA A 335 -17.20 5.46 9.53
N ALA A 336 -18.03 6.01 8.65
CA ALA A 336 -18.54 7.38 8.76
C ALA A 336 -19.40 7.64 10.03
N LEU A 337 -19.99 6.60 10.62
CA LEU A 337 -20.67 6.69 11.92
C LEU A 337 -19.70 6.60 13.11
N ASN A 338 -18.61 5.82 12.98
CA ASN A 338 -17.55 5.72 14.01
C ASN A 338 -16.63 6.95 14.06
N ASP A 339 -16.44 7.64 12.93
CA ASP A 339 -15.65 8.88 12.84
C ASP A 339 -16.35 10.08 13.52
N LEU A 340 -17.65 9.96 13.82
CA LEU A 340 -18.37 10.93 14.64
C LEU A 340 -18.16 10.64 16.14
N LEU A 341 -17.40 11.51 16.80
CA LEU A 341 -17.30 11.53 18.27
C LEU A 341 -18.57 12.12 18.89
N GLU A 342 -19.26 11.34 19.73
CA GLU A 342 -20.52 11.69 20.41
C GLU A 342 -21.62 12.25 19.47
N PRO A 343 -22.07 11.47 18.46
CA PRO A 343 -22.99 11.94 17.43
C PRO A 343 -24.39 12.24 17.95
N THR A 344 -24.99 13.35 17.53
CA THR A 344 -26.40 13.64 17.80
C THR A 344 -27.32 12.74 16.95
N PRO A 345 -28.56 12.46 17.39
CA PRO A 345 -29.53 11.71 16.59
C PRO A 345 -29.79 12.33 15.20
N GLU A 346 -29.65 13.66 15.08
CA GLU A 346 -29.78 14.39 13.82
C GLU A 346 -28.58 14.14 12.89
N GLN A 347 -27.36 14.12 13.41
CA GLN A 347 -26.17 13.77 12.62
C GLN A 347 -26.24 12.32 12.13
N ILE A 348 -26.67 11.38 12.98
CA ILE A 348 -26.89 9.97 12.61
C ILE A 348 -27.93 9.86 11.50
N SER A 349 -29.04 10.62 11.58
CA SER A 349 -30.10 10.55 10.56
C SER A 349 -29.66 11.12 9.22
N VAL A 350 -28.90 12.23 9.21
CA VAL A 350 -28.33 12.83 7.98
C VAL A 350 -27.31 11.88 7.32
N VAL A 351 -26.43 11.26 8.10
CA VAL A 351 -25.49 10.24 7.58
C VAL A 351 -26.26 9.05 7.01
N ASN A 352 -27.21 8.49 7.77
CA ASN A 352 -27.96 7.32 7.30
C ASN A 352 -28.79 7.60 6.05
N ALA A 353 -29.45 8.76 5.95
CA ALA A 353 -30.22 9.15 4.77
C ALA A 353 -29.33 9.23 3.51
N ARG A 354 -28.12 9.79 3.61
CA ARG A 354 -27.12 9.82 2.51
C ARG A 354 -26.73 8.42 2.06
N PHE A 355 -26.58 7.48 3.00
CA PHE A 355 -26.26 6.08 2.67
C PHE A 355 -27.48 5.32 2.12
N ASP A 356 -28.71 5.60 2.56
CA ASP A 356 -29.93 5.00 2.01
C ASP A 356 -30.27 5.51 0.61
N GLU A 357 -29.98 6.78 0.30
CA GLU A 357 -30.05 7.32 -1.06
C GLU A 357 -29.07 6.59 -1.99
N ARG A 358 -27.79 6.47 -1.61
CA ARG A 358 -26.79 5.70 -2.35
C ARG A 358 -27.18 4.22 -2.49
N LYS A 359 -27.78 3.61 -1.45
CA LYS A 359 -28.29 2.23 -1.50
C LYS A 359 -29.48 2.08 -2.47
N SER A 360 -30.36 3.08 -2.52
CA SER A 360 -31.46 3.13 -3.48
C SER A 360 -30.95 3.31 -4.91
N MET A 361 -29.90 4.11 -5.12
CA MET A 361 -29.23 4.24 -6.42
C MET A 361 -28.57 2.92 -6.82
N ILE A 362 -27.77 2.28 -5.98
CA ILE A 362 -27.22 0.93 -6.22
C ILE A 362 -28.34 -0.04 -6.61
N ASN A 363 -29.43 -0.12 -5.83
CA ASN A 363 -30.56 -0.99 -6.17
C ASN A 363 -31.20 -0.63 -7.51
N GLN A 364 -31.30 0.65 -7.87
CA GLN A 364 -31.76 1.06 -9.21
C GLN A 364 -30.80 0.63 -10.32
N VAL A 365 -29.49 0.79 -10.15
CA VAL A 365 -28.48 0.46 -11.17
C VAL A 365 -28.36 -1.05 -11.41
N TYR A 366 -28.62 -1.87 -10.40
CA TYR A 366 -28.70 -3.34 -10.53
C TYR A 366 -30.13 -3.86 -10.78
N GLY A 367 -31.12 -2.99 -11.08
CA GLY A 367 -32.49 -3.39 -11.43
C GLY A 367 -33.35 -3.94 -10.27
N ARG A 368 -32.89 -3.79 -9.02
CA ARG A 368 -33.49 -4.32 -7.78
C ARG A 368 -34.44 -3.34 -7.08
N LEU A 369 -35.16 -2.51 -7.83
CA LEU A 369 -36.10 -1.52 -7.28
C LEU A 369 -37.21 -2.16 -6.40
N GLY A 370 -37.63 -3.39 -6.72
CA GLY A 370 -38.62 -4.13 -5.94
C GLY A 370 -38.18 -4.49 -4.52
N ASP A 371 -36.88 -4.73 -4.28
CA ASP A 371 -36.33 -5.08 -2.97
C ASP A 371 -36.42 -3.92 -1.95
N ASN A 372 -36.71 -2.69 -2.40
CA ASN A 372 -37.01 -1.53 -1.54
C ASN A 372 -38.52 -1.31 -1.31
N GLN A 373 -39.41 -1.91 -2.10
CA GLN A 373 -40.85 -1.87 -1.80
C GLN A 373 -41.21 -2.79 -0.65
N SER A 374 -40.68 -4.02 -0.61
CA SER A 374 -40.89 -4.95 0.51
C SER A 374 -40.50 -4.32 1.87
N ASN A 375 -39.31 -3.72 1.98
CA ASN A 375 -38.88 -3.02 3.19
C ASN A 375 -39.83 -1.87 3.60
N ARG A 376 -40.31 -1.07 2.63
CA ARG A 376 -41.21 0.07 2.91
C ARG A 376 -42.64 -0.37 3.20
N GLU A 377 -43.14 -1.40 2.54
CA GLU A 377 -44.47 -1.95 2.77
C GLU A 377 -44.56 -2.74 4.07
N VAL A 378 -43.53 -3.50 4.46
CA VAL A 378 -43.51 -4.21 5.75
C VAL A 378 -43.27 -3.24 6.92
N GLY A 379 -42.44 -2.20 6.75
CA GLY A 379 -42.36 -1.11 7.74
C GLY A 379 -43.73 -0.44 7.97
N ASN A 380 -44.46 -0.18 6.88
CA ASN A 380 -45.82 0.35 6.90
C ASN A 380 -46.84 -0.67 7.49
N ALA A 381 -46.65 -1.98 7.25
CA ALA A 381 -47.48 -3.04 7.80
C ALA A 381 -47.30 -3.20 9.33
N ALA A 382 -46.06 -3.13 9.83
CA ALA A 382 -45.78 -3.11 11.26
C ALA A 382 -46.42 -1.88 11.93
N GLN A 383 -46.24 -0.70 11.33
CA GLN A 383 -46.86 0.55 11.80
C GLN A 383 -48.41 0.48 11.79
N LYS A 384 -49.02 -0.15 10.78
CA LYS A 384 -50.47 -0.43 10.73
C LYS A 384 -50.92 -1.43 11.78
N TRP A 385 -50.15 -2.48 12.07
CA TRP A 385 -50.47 -3.47 13.11
C TRP A 385 -50.45 -2.86 14.53
N ALA A 386 -49.54 -1.91 14.80
CA ALA A 386 -49.58 -1.15 16.06
C ALA A 386 -50.74 -0.13 16.10
N GLY A 387 -51.19 0.40 14.96
CA GLY A 387 -52.30 1.35 14.91
C GLY A 387 -52.03 2.57 15.78
N GLU A 388 -52.94 2.89 16.70
CA GLU A 388 -52.78 3.97 17.70
C GLU A 388 -52.32 3.49 19.08
N ASP A 389 -52.12 2.17 19.27
CA ASP A 389 -51.73 1.58 20.56
C ASP A 389 -50.30 2.04 20.97
N PRO A 390 -50.12 2.80 22.07
CA PRO A 390 -48.81 3.28 22.49
C PRO A 390 -47.84 2.16 22.88
N GLN A 391 -48.35 1.04 23.42
CA GLN A 391 -47.54 -0.08 23.87
C GLN A 391 -47.04 -0.92 22.68
N LYS A 392 -47.89 -1.14 21.67
CA LYS A 392 -47.45 -1.77 20.40
C LYS A 392 -46.47 -0.88 19.64
N ARG A 393 -46.67 0.45 19.62
CA ARG A 393 -45.70 1.39 19.03
C ARG A 393 -44.34 1.32 19.72
N GLN A 394 -44.29 1.35 21.05
CA GLN A 394 -43.05 1.18 21.81
C GLN A 394 -42.38 -0.18 21.54
N PHE A 395 -43.15 -1.27 21.51
CA PHE A 395 -42.64 -2.60 21.18
C PHE A 395 -41.99 -2.68 19.79
N ILE A 396 -42.57 -2.03 18.77
CA ILE A 396 -41.92 -1.93 17.44
C ILE A 396 -40.61 -1.15 17.54
N THR A 397 -40.58 -0.04 18.28
CA THR A 397 -39.37 0.77 18.45
C THR A 397 -38.26 -0.07 19.10
N GLU A 398 -38.54 -0.78 20.19
CA GLU A 398 -37.59 -1.70 20.85
C GLU A 398 -37.15 -2.85 19.92
N LEU A 399 -38.09 -3.48 19.20
CA LEU A 399 -37.79 -4.61 18.30
C LEU A 399 -36.90 -4.17 17.12
N SER A 400 -37.14 -2.97 16.57
CA SER A 400 -36.36 -2.42 15.44
C SER A 400 -34.88 -2.15 15.76
N GLN A 401 -34.52 -2.02 17.04
CA GLN A 401 -33.12 -1.88 17.48
C GLN A 401 -32.34 -3.19 17.46
N SER A 402 -33.03 -4.34 17.38
CA SER A 402 -32.42 -5.67 17.51
C SER A 402 -32.72 -6.62 16.35
N MET A 403 -33.73 -6.35 15.52
CA MET A 403 -34.10 -7.21 14.40
C MET A 403 -34.69 -6.43 13.23
N ASN A 404 -34.42 -6.89 12.00
CA ASN A 404 -34.97 -6.31 10.78
C ASN A 404 -36.49 -6.55 10.72
N LEU A 405 -37.29 -5.49 10.89
CA LEU A 405 -38.76 -5.58 10.86
C LEU A 405 -39.30 -6.14 9.52
N ALA A 406 -38.56 -6.00 8.42
CA ALA A 406 -38.98 -6.45 7.10
C ALA A 406 -39.11 -7.99 6.96
N GLU A 407 -38.53 -8.74 7.90
CA GLU A 407 -38.55 -10.21 7.91
C GLU A 407 -39.71 -10.79 8.75
N LEU A 408 -40.53 -9.95 9.40
CA LEU A 408 -41.67 -10.38 10.21
C LEU A 408 -43.02 -10.13 9.53
N THR A 409 -43.90 -11.12 9.59
CA THR A 409 -45.32 -10.94 9.25
C THR A 409 -46.09 -10.35 10.44
N PRO A 410 -47.30 -9.77 10.24
CA PRO A 410 -48.13 -9.25 11.33
C PRO A 410 -48.47 -10.31 12.40
N GLU A 411 -48.61 -11.57 12.02
CA GLU A 411 -48.87 -12.69 12.92
C GLU A 411 -47.64 -12.98 13.80
N ALA A 412 -46.43 -12.87 13.25
CA ALA A 412 -45.19 -12.99 14.01
C ALA A 412 -44.99 -11.80 14.98
N LEU A 413 -45.39 -10.59 14.58
CA LEU A 413 -45.39 -9.41 15.47
C LEU A 413 -46.36 -9.59 16.64
N GLU A 414 -47.61 -10.01 16.40
CA GLU A 414 -48.58 -10.27 17.46
C GLU A 414 -48.12 -11.41 18.39
N HIS A 415 -47.65 -12.53 17.83
CA HIS A 415 -47.12 -13.64 18.62
C HIS A 415 -45.97 -13.19 19.56
N ASN A 416 -45.03 -12.40 19.04
CA ASN A 416 -43.90 -11.91 19.83
C ASN A 416 -44.33 -10.85 20.87
N TYR A 417 -45.33 -10.02 20.56
CA TYR A 417 -45.92 -9.08 21.51
C TYR A 417 -46.60 -9.81 22.69
N GLN A 418 -47.45 -10.80 22.40
CA GLN A 418 -48.11 -11.62 23.41
C GLN A 418 -47.08 -12.42 24.26
N ARG A 419 -45.97 -12.85 23.65
CA ARG A 419 -44.84 -13.47 24.37
C ARG A 419 -44.15 -12.49 25.34
N VAL A 420 -43.97 -11.22 24.97
CA VAL A 420 -43.44 -10.20 25.89
C VAL A 420 -44.43 -9.86 27.00
N LEU A 421 -45.73 -9.75 26.71
CA LEU A 421 -46.76 -9.52 27.72
C LEU A 421 -46.82 -10.66 28.75
N THR A 422 -46.78 -11.92 28.31
CA THR A 422 -46.77 -13.08 29.21
C THR A 422 -45.49 -13.18 30.04
N ILE A 423 -44.32 -12.81 29.48
CA ILE A 423 -43.07 -12.70 30.24
C ILE A 423 -43.18 -11.62 31.33
N LYS A 424 -43.70 -10.42 30.99
CA LYS A 424 -43.92 -9.33 31.97
C LYS A 424 -44.90 -9.74 33.07
N ALA A 425 -46.03 -10.36 32.72
CA ALA A 425 -47.02 -10.85 33.68
C ALA A 425 -46.46 -11.95 34.62
N ASN A 426 -45.67 -12.89 34.10
CA ASN A 426 -45.00 -13.91 34.90
C ASN A 426 -43.95 -13.31 35.84
N HIS A 427 -43.20 -12.30 35.39
CA HIS A 427 -42.23 -11.59 36.23
C HIS A 427 -42.92 -10.81 37.36
N GLU A 428 -44.01 -10.11 37.08
CA GLU A 428 -44.83 -9.46 38.11
C GLU A 428 -45.43 -10.46 39.11
N ALA A 429 -45.89 -11.63 38.65
CA ALA A 429 -46.42 -12.67 39.52
C ALA A 429 -45.34 -13.22 40.47
N GLU A 430 -44.14 -13.47 39.96
CA GLU A 430 -43.00 -13.94 40.76
C GLU A 430 -42.50 -12.85 41.73
N LEU A 431 -42.50 -11.56 41.33
CA LEU A 431 -42.22 -10.44 42.24
C LEU A 431 -43.27 -10.32 43.36
N LYS A 432 -44.57 -10.43 43.05
CA LYS A 432 -45.64 -10.42 44.06
C LYS A 432 -45.52 -11.60 45.03
N LYS A 433 -45.13 -12.77 44.53
CA LYS A 433 -44.82 -13.99 45.31
C LYS A 433 -43.57 -13.83 46.18
N GLN A 434 -42.51 -13.19 45.69
CA GLN A 434 -41.34 -12.84 46.49
C GLN A 434 -41.69 -11.84 47.61
N GLN A 435 -42.44 -10.78 47.31
CA GLN A 435 -42.92 -9.84 48.33
C GLN A 435 -43.84 -10.51 49.38
N GLN A 436 -44.65 -11.50 48.99
CA GLN A 436 -45.41 -12.31 49.94
C GLN A 436 -44.51 -13.20 50.81
N LEU A 437 -43.48 -13.83 50.24
CA LEU A 437 -42.48 -14.61 50.98
C LEU A 437 -41.64 -13.75 51.95
N GLU A 438 -41.32 -12.51 51.57
CA GLU A 438 -40.66 -11.54 52.45
C GLU A 438 -41.57 -11.09 53.59
N ARG A 439 -42.85 -10.79 53.31
CA ARG A 439 -43.84 -10.50 54.37
C ARG A 439 -44.05 -11.69 55.31
N LEU A 440 -44.05 -12.92 54.79
CA LEU A 440 -44.13 -14.14 55.61
C LEU A 440 -42.87 -14.35 56.46
N ARG A 441 -41.66 -14.05 55.94
CA ARG A 441 -40.43 -14.02 56.73
C ARG A 441 -40.47 -12.96 57.83
N GLN A 442 -40.92 -11.75 57.51
CA GLN A 442 -41.10 -10.67 58.49
C GLN A 442 -42.16 -11.01 59.56
N SER A 443 -43.26 -11.71 59.18
CA SER A 443 -44.24 -12.19 60.16
C SER A 443 -43.68 -13.31 61.04
N GLN A 444 -42.83 -14.20 60.51
CA GLN A 444 -42.16 -15.22 61.33
C GLN A 444 -41.10 -14.63 62.26
N GLN A 445 -40.31 -13.65 61.80
CA GLN A 445 -39.37 -12.93 62.66
C GLN A 445 -40.09 -12.13 63.76
N SER A 446 -41.23 -11.48 63.44
CA SER A 446 -42.02 -10.81 64.48
C SER A 446 -42.78 -11.78 65.39
N GLN A 447 -43.15 -12.98 64.93
CA GLN A 447 -43.63 -14.05 65.82
C GLN A 447 -42.54 -14.57 66.76
N GLN A 448 -41.29 -14.73 66.31
CA GLN A 448 -40.17 -15.04 67.22
C GLN A 448 -39.90 -13.94 68.26
N ILE A 449 -40.26 -12.69 67.98
CA ILE A 449 -40.20 -11.57 68.94
C ILE A 449 -41.44 -11.57 69.87
N TYR A 450 -42.62 -12.00 69.39
CA TYR A 450 -43.85 -12.05 70.17
C TYR A 450 -44.05 -13.32 71.02
N GLU A 451 -43.39 -14.44 70.70
CA GLU A 451 -43.28 -15.58 71.63
C GLU A 451 -42.40 -15.23 72.85
N ASP A 452 -41.45 -14.29 72.70
CA ASP A 452 -40.65 -13.70 73.79
C ASP A 452 -41.36 -12.50 74.47
N SER A 453 -42.58 -12.12 74.04
CA SER A 453 -43.33 -10.96 74.57
C SER A 453 -44.87 -11.11 74.53
N GLY A 454 -45.39 -12.30 74.89
CA GLY A 454 -46.83 -12.57 74.90
C GLY A 454 -47.64 -11.86 76.01
N GLY A 455 -48.90 -11.46 75.72
CA GLY A 455 -49.71 -10.70 76.69
C GLY A 455 -51.17 -10.36 76.34
N TYR A 456 -52.01 -11.37 76.11
CA TYR A 456 -53.50 -11.41 76.26
C TYR A 456 -54.40 -10.16 76.01
N GLY A 457 -55.44 -10.34 75.18
CA GLY A 457 -56.65 -9.49 75.18
C GLY A 457 -57.70 -9.94 74.17
N ALA A 458 -58.99 -10.04 74.56
CA ALA A 458 -60.06 -10.59 73.71
C ALA A 458 -61.41 -9.86 73.82
N ALA A 459 -62.17 -9.78 72.71
CA ALA A 459 -63.59 -9.41 72.63
C ALA A 459 -64.22 -9.87 71.29
N GLN A 460 -65.55 -9.83 71.15
CA GLN A 460 -66.33 -10.38 70.02
C GLN A 460 -67.41 -9.38 69.47
N PRO A 461 -68.19 -9.69 68.40
CA PRO A 461 -68.70 -8.69 67.44
C PRO A 461 -70.23 -8.41 67.48
N THR A 462 -70.70 -7.49 66.62
CA THR A 462 -72.13 -7.33 66.23
C THR A 462 -72.30 -6.75 64.81
N ASN A 463 -73.47 -7.01 64.19
CA ASN A 463 -73.90 -6.51 62.87
C ASN A 463 -74.64 -5.15 62.94
N GLY A 464 -74.78 -4.45 61.80
CA GLY A 464 -75.72 -3.33 61.63
C GLY A 464 -75.79 -2.81 60.18
N SER A 465 -77.00 -2.52 59.69
CA SER A 465 -77.30 -2.08 58.31
C SER A 465 -78.20 -0.84 58.30
N TYR A 466 -78.21 -0.04 57.23
CA TYR A 466 -79.43 0.58 56.67
C TYR A 466 -79.19 1.24 55.28
N SER A 467 -80.27 1.64 54.62
CA SER A 467 -80.36 2.19 53.25
C SER A 467 -81.47 3.25 53.20
N LEU A 468 -81.42 4.20 52.25
CA LEU A 468 -82.61 4.88 51.71
C LEU A 468 -82.33 5.47 50.31
N LEU A 469 -83.40 5.68 49.52
CA LEU A 469 -83.36 6.16 48.13
C LEU A 469 -83.79 7.63 48.01
N ASN A 470 -83.60 8.22 46.82
CA ASN A 470 -84.69 8.99 46.20
C ASN A 470 -84.67 8.89 44.66
N HIS A 471 -85.77 9.26 43.99
CA HIS A 471 -86.13 8.79 42.64
C HIS A 471 -86.82 9.89 41.80
N HIS A 472 -86.65 9.89 40.47
CA HIS A 472 -87.52 10.38 39.36
C HIS A 472 -86.65 10.38 38.07
N GLU A 473 -86.97 9.82 36.88
CA GLU A 473 -88.21 9.67 36.07
C GLU A 473 -88.71 10.98 35.43
N LEU A 474 -89.03 11.09 34.13
CA LEU A 474 -89.09 10.16 32.97
C LEU A 474 -88.70 10.95 31.66
N TYR A 475 -88.94 10.64 30.36
CA TYR A 475 -89.86 9.74 29.60
C TYR A 475 -89.19 9.29 28.26
N THR A 476 -89.95 8.82 27.26
CA THR A 476 -89.55 8.24 25.94
C THR A 476 -89.64 9.26 24.75
N ASP A 477 -89.56 8.99 23.43
CA ASP A 477 -89.76 7.78 22.57
C ASP A 477 -89.05 7.91 21.16
N PRO A 478 -89.24 7.05 20.10
CA PRO A 478 -88.13 6.65 19.23
C PRO A 478 -88.39 6.74 17.70
N ASN A 479 -87.56 6.05 16.91
CA ASN A 479 -87.77 5.57 15.53
C ASN A 479 -88.18 6.58 14.43
N ASP A 480 -87.32 6.70 13.41
CA ASP A 480 -87.74 6.34 12.05
C ASP A 480 -86.56 5.78 11.24
N ALA A 481 -86.81 5.09 10.12
CA ALA A 481 -85.80 4.39 9.34
C ALA A 481 -86.04 4.49 7.82
N PHE A 482 -85.01 4.90 7.07
CA PHE A 482 -84.98 4.78 5.61
C PHE A 482 -83.63 4.29 5.08
N LYS A 483 -83.68 3.56 3.96
CA LYS A 483 -82.52 3.04 3.23
C LYS A 483 -82.28 3.86 1.96
N ALA A 484 -81.00 4.07 1.63
CA ALA A 484 -80.48 4.12 0.26
C ALA A 484 -78.99 3.74 0.31
#